data_AF-A0A5E7UPT5-F1
#
_entry.id   AF-A0A5E7UPT5-F1
#
_cell.length_a   1.000
_cell.length_b   1.000
_cell.length_c   1.000
_cell.angle_alpha   90.00
_cell.angle_beta   90.00
_cell.angle_gamma   90.00
#
_symmetry.space_group_name_H-M   'P 1'
#
loop_
_entity.id
_entity.type
_entity.pdbx_description
1 polymer ?
#
loop_
_entity_poly.entity_id
_entity_poly.type
_entity_poly.pdbx_seq_one_letter_code
_entity_poly.pdbx_strand_id
1 'polypeptide(L)' 'MRLRAKQMRTLCETIRAWKLPQKEAAKRLGITQPRLNDVLNGRIDKFSSRELAYLPMYQS' A
#
# COMPACT_ATOMS: atom_id res chain seq x y z
N MET A 1 10.72 -16.91 -1.08
CA MET A 1 10.72 -15.45 -0.79
C MET A 1 10.67 -14.57 -2.05
N ARG A 2 9.90 -14.90 -3.12
CA ARG A 2 9.85 -14.05 -4.35
C ARG A 2 8.48 -13.42 -4.63
N LEU A 3 7.39 -14.10 -4.22
CA LEU A 3 6.04 -13.66 -4.50
C LEU A 3 5.67 -12.37 -3.74
N ARG A 4 5.99 -12.30 -2.43
CA ARG A 4 5.73 -11.09 -1.62
C ARG A 4 6.49 -9.86 -2.12
N ALA A 5 7.72 -10.04 -2.58
CA ALA A 5 8.53 -8.93 -3.13
C ALA A 5 7.95 -8.37 -4.44
N LYS A 6 7.35 -9.22 -5.29
CA LYS A 6 6.66 -8.77 -6.51
C LYS A 6 5.39 -7.99 -6.17
N GLN A 7 4.56 -8.54 -5.29
CA GLN A 7 3.33 -7.87 -4.83
C GLN A 7 3.64 -6.50 -4.20
N MET A 8 4.72 -6.40 -3.43
CA MET A 8 5.15 -5.15 -2.81
C MET A 8 5.55 -4.09 -3.84
N ARG A 9 6.33 -4.47 -4.86
CA ARG A 9 6.70 -3.56 -5.94
C ARG A 9 5.47 -3.00 -6.64
N THR A 10 4.53 -3.87 -7.01
CA THR A 10 3.28 -3.47 -7.66
C THR A 10 2.45 -2.54 -6.76
N LEU A 11 2.38 -2.80 -5.46
CA LEU A 11 1.68 -1.92 -4.51
C LEU A 11 2.34 -0.54 -4.42
N CYS A 12 3.66 -0.48 -4.24
CA CYS A 12 4.41 0.78 -4.18
C CYS A 12 4.31 1.58 -5.49
N GLU A 13 4.38 0.91 -6.65
CA GLU A 13 4.19 1.52 -7.96
C GLU A 13 2.79 2.10 -8.11
N THR A 14 1.76 1.38 -7.67
CA THR A 14 0.36 1.82 -7.70
C THR A 14 0.18 3.08 -6.85
N ILE A 15 0.71 3.08 -5.62
CA ILE A 15 0.63 4.22 -4.70
C ILE A 15 1.34 5.44 -5.29
N ARG A 16 2.52 5.25 -5.90
CA ARG A 16 3.28 6.33 -6.57
C ARG A 16 2.54 6.87 -7.79
N ALA A 17 1.85 6.01 -8.54
CA ALA A 17 1.07 6.40 -9.72
C ALA A 17 -0.13 7.29 -9.38
N TRP A 18 -0.68 7.21 -8.16
CA TRP A 18 -1.77 8.08 -7.72
C TRP A 18 -1.37 9.56 -7.62
N LYS A 19 -0.07 9.88 -7.52
CA LYS A 19 0.44 11.25 -7.32
C LYS A 19 -0.25 11.99 -6.15
N LEU A 20 -0.68 11.23 -5.14
CA LEU A 20 -1.32 11.76 -3.95
C LEU A 20 -0.31 11.95 -2.81
N PRO A 21 -0.52 12.92 -1.91
CA PRO A 21 0.20 12.97 -0.64
C PRO A 21 0.03 11.65 0.12
N GLN A 22 1.07 11.21 0.84
CA GLN A 22 1.01 9.97 1.63
C GLN A 22 -0.20 9.92 2.57
N LYS A 23 -0.60 11.04 3.17
CA LYS A 23 -1.78 11.11 4.05
C LYS A 23 -3.07 10.73 3.31
N GLU A 24 -3.25 11.19 2.08
CA GLU A 24 -4.43 10.87 1.26
C GLU A 24 -4.35 9.47 0.66
N ALA A 25 -3.17 9.01 0.27
CA ALA A 25 -2.96 7.62 -0.12
C ALA A 25 -3.24 6.65 1.04
N ALA A 26 -2.87 7.02 2.27
CA ALA A 26 -3.13 6.22 3.47
C ALA A 26 -4.62 6.15 3.79
N LYS A 27 -5.34 7.28 3.74
CA LYS A 27 -6.81 7.31 3.83
C LYS A 27 -7.47 6.45 2.76
N ARG A 28 -7.01 6.55 1.50
CA ARG A 28 -7.53 5.76 0.38
C ARG A 28 -7.33 4.25 0.58
N LEU A 29 -6.23 3.87 1.22
CA LEU A 29 -5.91 2.49 1.60
C LEU A 29 -6.54 2.06 2.93
N GLY A 30 -7.24 2.94 3.65
CA GLY A 30 -7.79 2.65 4.97
C GLY A 30 -6.74 2.40 6.06
N ILE A 31 -5.50 2.85 5.85
CA ILE A 31 -4.39 2.69 6.80
C ILE A 31 -3.93 4.05 7.34
N THR A 32 -3.15 4.03 8.41
CA THR A 32 -2.55 5.25 8.96
C THR A 32 -1.36 5.70 8.10
N GLN A 33 -1.03 7.00 8.14
CA GLN A 33 0.13 7.53 7.42
C GLN A 33 1.47 6.87 7.83
N PRO A 34 1.77 6.63 9.13
CA PRO A 34 2.99 5.94 9.52
C PRO A 34 3.06 4.52 8.94
N ARG A 35 1.92 3.84 8.88
CA ARG A 35 1.79 2.50 8.31
C ARG A 35 2.10 2.50 6.81
N LEU A 36 1.61 3.48 6.06
CA LEU A 36 1.97 3.66 4.65
C LEU A 36 3.47 3.97 4.48
N ASN A 37 4.04 4.78 5.38
CA ASN A 37 5.46 5.09 5.34
C ASN A 37 6.33 3.84 5.55
N ASP A 38 5.93 2.93 6.44
CA ASP A 38 6.61 1.65 6.64
C ASP A 38 6.61 0.79 5.37
N VAL A 39 5.47 0.72 4.64
CA VAL A 39 5.38 0.02 3.33
C VAL A 39 6.37 0.60 2.33
N LEU A 40 6.38 1.92 2.18
CA LEU A 40 7.22 2.60 1.20
C LEU A 40 8.72 2.46 1.53
N ASN A 41 9.06 2.28 2.81
CA ASN A 41 10.42 2.03 3.27
C ASN A 41 10.79 0.53 3.35
N GLY A 42 9.89 -0.38 2.94
CA GLY A 42 10.16 -1.82 2.95
C GLY A 42 10.09 -2.50 4.33
N ARG A 43 9.57 -1.81 5.36
CA ARG A 43 9.32 -2.35 6.71
C ARG A 43 7.98 -3.11 6.74
N ILE A 44 7.98 -4.28 6.10
CA ILE A 44 6.78 -5.05 5.75
C ILE A 44 6.53 -6.25 6.66
N ASP A 45 7.43 -6.52 7.61
CA ASP A 45 7.33 -7.59 8.61
C ASP A 45 6.05 -7.49 9.45
N LYS A 46 5.50 -6.28 9.56
CA LYS A 46 4.25 -6.02 10.29
C LYS A 46 2.99 -6.12 9.42
N PHE A 47 3.08 -6.27 8.09
CA PHE A 47 1.94 -6.30 7.18
C PHE A 47 1.33 -7.70 7.06
N SER A 48 0.05 -7.85 7.40
CA SER A 48 -0.65 -9.13 7.28
C SER A 48 -1.33 -9.25 5.92
N SER A 49 -1.45 -10.48 5.40
CA SER A 49 -2.08 -10.81 4.10
C SER A 49 -3.48 -10.22 3.88
N ARG A 50 -4.15 -9.73 4.94
CA ARG A 50 -5.51 -9.19 4.89
C ARG A 50 -5.55 -7.70 4.52
N GLU A 51 -4.47 -6.95 4.70
CA GLU A 51 -4.38 -5.52 4.33
C GLU A 51 -4.24 -5.33 2.81
N LEU A 52 -3.76 -6.34 2.07
CA LEU A 52 -3.61 -6.27 0.61
C LEU A 52 -4.94 -6.35 -0.16
N ALA A 53 -6.06 -6.67 0.52
CA ALA A 53 -7.32 -7.05 -0.09
C ALA A 53 -8.33 -5.89 -0.29
N TYR A 54 -8.04 -4.67 0.17
CA TYR A 54 -8.95 -3.52 0.00
C TYR A 54 -8.44 -2.55 -1.06
N LEU A 55 -8.50 -2.95 -2.33
CA LEU A 55 -8.58 -2.03 -3.46
C LEU A 55 -10.06 -1.96 -3.87
N PRO A 56 -10.81 -0.91 -3.50
CA PRO A 56 -12.13 -0.71 -4.07
C PRO A 56 -11.94 -0.32 -5.53
N MET A 57 -12.07 -1.29 -6.44
CA MET A 57 -12.34 -1.09 -7.86
C MET A 57 -13.75 -0.53 -8.11
N TYR A 58 -14.24 0.37 -7.24
CA TYR A 58 -15.58 0.94 -7.35
C TYR A 58 -15.57 2.39 -6.92
N GLN A 59 -15.21 3.28 -7.85
CA GLN A 59 -15.84 4.58 -8.01
C GLN A 59 -15.95 4.83 -9.52
N SER A 60 -16.96 4.20 -10.12
CA SER A 60 -17.67 4.77 -11.27
C SER A 60 -18.71 5.75 -10.76
#